data_AF-A0A7J2JGG8-F1
#
_entry.id   AF-A0A7J2JGG8-F1
#
_cell.length_a   1.000
_cell.length_b   1.000
_cell.length_c   1.000
_cell.angle_alpha   90.00
_cell.angle_beta   90.00
_cell.angle_gamma   90.00
#
_symmetry.space_group_name_H-M   'P 1'
#
loop_
_entity.id
_entity.type
_entity.pdbx_description
1 polymer ?
#
loop_
_entity_poly.entity_id
_entity_poly.type
_entity_poly.pdbx_seq_one_letter_code
_entity_poly.pdbx_strand_id
1 'polypeptide(L)' 'MSSEEALAQKVKRAVGLLLFQRHRIPGVKGWELRKAIGRDYLRVLEALKRRLADLGLELRAVTEEGRVVKDFKELTD' A
#
# COMPACT_ATOMS: atom_id res chain seq x y z
N MET A 1 8.91 14.56 -15.56
CA MET A 1 7.89 13.58 -15.14
C MET A 1 6.78 14.35 -14.46
N SER A 2 5.54 14.21 -14.93
CA SER A 2 4.38 14.79 -14.27
C SER A 2 4.21 14.17 -12.86
N SER A 3 3.68 14.94 -11.92
CA SER A 3 3.39 14.45 -10.55
C SER A 3 2.52 13.19 -10.56
N GLU A 4 1.63 13.08 -11.56
CA GLU A 4 0.71 11.96 -11.75
C GLU A 4 1.41 10.69 -12.22
N GLU A 5 2.39 10.80 -13.12
CA GLU A 5 3.20 9.66 -13.58
C GLU A 5 4.03 9.07 -12.44
N ALA A 6 4.59 9.93 -11.58
CA ALA A 6 5.34 9.51 -10.41
C ALA A 6 4.44 8.73 -9.41
N LEU A 7 3.19 9.17 -9.23
CA LEU A 7 2.22 8.46 -8.42
C LEU A 7 1.85 7.10 -9.03
N ALA A 8 1.59 7.05 -10.34
CA ALA A 8 1.27 5.80 -11.02
C ALA A 8 2.41 4.77 -10.90
N GLN A 9 3.66 5.20 -11.01
CA GLN A 9 4.81 4.32 -10.85
C GLN A 9 4.96 3.80 -9.42
N LYS A 10 4.68 4.64 -8.42
CA LYS A 10 4.62 4.25 -7.01
C LYS A 10 3.51 3.23 -6.74
N VAL A 11 2.33 3.40 -7.33
CA VAL A 11 1.22 2.43 -7.24
C VAL A 11 1.61 1.08 -7.85
N LYS A 12 2.22 1.07 -9.04
CA LYS A 12 2.72 -0.18 -9.66
C LYS A 12 3.72 -0.91 -8.77
N ARG A 13 4.65 -0.18 -8.15
CA ARG A 13 5.59 -0.75 -7.18
C ARG A 13 4.86 -1.34 -5.98
N ALA A 14 3.90 -0.63 -5.39
CA ALA A 14 3.13 -1.10 -4.24
C ALA A 14 2.41 -2.43 -4.51
N VAL A 15 1.75 -2.56 -5.68
CA VAL A 15 1.11 -3.81 -6.12
C VAL A 15 2.10 -4.96 -6.17
N GLY A 16 3.28 -4.72 -6.76
CA GLY A 16 4.37 -5.70 -6.85
C GLY A 16 4.76 -6.26 -5.48
N LEU A 17 4.96 -5.36 -4.51
CA LEU A 17 5.35 -5.73 -3.15
C LEU A 17 4.25 -6.52 -2.44
N LEU A 18 3.00 -6.09 -2.57
CA LEU A 18 1.86 -6.68 -1.86
C LEU A 18 1.46 -8.05 -2.41
N LEU A 19 1.43 -8.23 -3.73
CA LEU A 19 0.86 -9.42 -4.36
C LEU A 19 1.91 -10.45 -4.79
N PHE A 20 3.11 -10.01 -5.19
CA PHE A 20 4.05 -10.89 -5.89
C PHE A 20 5.37 -11.13 -5.15
N GLN A 21 5.81 -10.22 -4.29
CA GLN A 21 7.15 -10.31 -3.70
C GLN A 21 7.32 -11.44 -2.67
N ARG A 22 6.25 -11.78 -1.93
CA ARG A 22 6.22 -12.95 -1.05
C ARG A 22 5.21 -13.94 -1.62
N HIS A 23 5.64 -14.71 -2.62
CA HIS A 23 4.87 -15.71 -3.38
C HIS A 23 3.87 -16.60 -2.60
N ARG A 24 3.93 -16.68 -1.27
CA ARG A 24 3.05 -17.48 -0.41
C ARG A 24 2.13 -16.69 0.54
N ILE A 25 2.46 -15.45 0.91
CA ILE A 25 1.66 -14.66 1.85
C ILE A 25 1.62 -13.22 1.33
N PRO A 26 0.48 -12.76 0.79
CA PRO A 26 0.35 -11.38 0.35
C PRO A 26 0.45 -10.44 1.55
N GLY A 27 1.30 -9.44 1.45
CA GLY A 27 1.57 -8.49 2.54
C GLY A 27 3.02 -8.05 2.66
N VAL A 28 3.22 -6.92 3.31
CA VAL A 28 4.51 -6.26 3.48
C VAL A 28 4.47 -5.39 4.73
N LYS A 29 5.61 -5.22 5.43
CA LYS A 29 5.64 -4.35 6.62
C LYS A 29 5.57 -2.87 6.22
N GLY A 30 4.95 -2.04 7.06
CA GLY A 30 4.82 -0.60 6.79
C GLY A 30 6.16 0.10 6.51
N TRP A 31 7.23 -0.28 7.23
CA TRP A 31 8.57 0.28 7.00
C TRP A 31 9.18 -0.14 5.64
N GLU A 32 8.85 -1.33 5.12
CA GLU A 32 9.28 -1.79 3.79
C GLU A 32 8.58 -0.98 2.69
N LEU A 33 7.27 -0.71 2.85
CA LEU A 33 6.51 0.18 1.95
C LEU A 33 7.09 1.60 1.94
N ARG A 34 7.36 2.17 3.13
CA ARG A 34 7.96 3.50 3.27
C ARG A 34 9.33 3.58 2.59
N LYS A 35 10.16 2.53 2.71
CA LYS A 35 11.48 2.46 2.07
C LYS A 35 11.38 2.38 0.55
N ALA A 36 10.42 1.62 0.02
CA ALA A 36 10.30 1.40 -1.42
C ALA A 36 9.57 2.53 -2.19
N ILE A 37 8.58 3.17 -1.54
CA ILE A 37 7.64 4.10 -2.18
C ILE A 37 7.85 5.54 -1.69
N GLY A 38 8.46 5.71 -0.52
CA GLY A 38 8.78 7.00 0.10
C GLY A 38 7.80 7.41 1.20
N ARG A 39 7.94 8.65 1.70
CA ARG A 39 7.12 9.19 2.80
C ARG A 39 5.63 9.27 2.48
N ASP A 40 5.25 9.48 1.23
CA ASP A 40 3.85 9.60 0.81
C ASP A 40 3.14 8.26 0.59
N TYR A 41 3.69 7.16 1.12
CA TYR A 41 3.15 5.82 0.87
C TYR A 41 1.67 5.68 1.26
N LEU A 42 1.19 6.39 2.29
CA LEU A 42 -0.23 6.39 2.68
C LEU A 42 -1.15 6.86 1.55
N ARG A 43 -0.77 7.93 0.83
CA ARG A 43 -1.53 8.42 -0.34
C ARG A 43 -1.52 7.39 -1.49
N VAL A 44 -0.41 6.67 -1.63
CA VAL A 44 -0.26 5.61 -2.64
C VAL A 44 -1.16 4.42 -2.29
N LEU A 45 -1.23 4.02 -1.02
CA LEU A 45 -2.10 2.94 -0.54
C LEU A 45 -3.58 3.29 -0.75
N GLU A 46 -3.97 4.55 -0.54
CA GLU A 46 -5.34 5.01 -0.79
C GLU A 46 -5.72 4.90 -2.27
N ALA A 47 -4.83 5.36 -3.17
CA ALA A 47 -5.04 5.23 -4.61
C ALA A 47 -5.06 3.75 -5.05
N LEU A 48 -4.24 2.91 -4.42
CA LEU A 48 -4.19 1.48 -4.68
C LEU A 48 -5.44 0.76 -4.20
N LYS A 49 -5.97 1.09 -3.02
CA LYS A 49 -7.19 0.51 -2.44
C LYS A 49 -8.36 0.60 -3.43
N ARG A 50 -8.52 1.75 -4.10
CA ARG A 50 -9.57 1.95 -5.12
C ARG A 50 -9.40 1.02 -6.31
N ARG A 51 -8.17 0.92 -6.85
CA ARG A 51 -7.86 0.05 -7.99
C ARG A 51 -8.03 -1.44 -7.66
N LEU A 52 -7.73 -1.83 -6.42
CA LEU A 52 -7.91 -3.22 -5.96
C LEU A 52 -9.40 -3.55 -5.75
N ALA A 53 -10.20 -2.57 -5.30
CA ALA A 53 -11.64 -2.75 -5.16
C ALA A 53 -12.31 -3.09 -6.50
N ASP A 54 -11.86 -2.48 -7.60
CA ASP A 54 -12.33 -2.81 -8.96
C ASP A 54 -12.05 -4.26 -9.36
N LEU A 55 -11.04 -4.90 -8.75
CA LEU A 55 -10.67 -6.30 -8.94
C LEU A 55 -11.32 -7.24 -7.91
N GLY A 56 -12.19 -6.73 -7.03
CA GLY A 56 -12.78 -7.49 -5.93
C GLY A 56 -11.81 -7.79 -4.79
N LEU A 57 -10.69 -7.07 -4.70
CA LEU A 57 -9.66 -7.25 -3.67
C LEU A 57 -9.73 -6.14 -2.61
N GLU A 58 -9.50 -6.51 -1.35
CA GLU A 58 -9.47 -5.56 -0.23
C GLU A 58 -8.04 -5.38 0.29
N LEU A 59 -7.60 -4.12 0.41
CA LEU A 59 -6.34 -3.77 1.06
C LEU A 59 -6.57 -3.45 2.53
N ARG A 60 -6.00 -4.28 3.42
CA ARG A 60 -6.08 -4.10 4.89
C ARG A 60 -4.72 -3.75 5.47
N ALA A 61 -4.70 -2.80 6.40
CA ALA A 61 -3.57 -2.57 7.28
C ALA A 61 -3.86 -3.21 8.64
N VAL A 62 -2.89 -3.93 9.18
CA VAL A 62 -3.00 -4.61 10.48
C VAL A 62 -1.83 -4.16 11.35
N THR A 63 -2.12 -3.71 12.57
CA THR A 63 -1.09 -3.32 13.54
C THR A 63 -0.43 -4.56 14.17
N GLU A 64 0.65 -4.37 14.91
CA GLU A 64 1.31 -5.49 15.61
C GLU A 64 0.39 -6.11 16.68
N GLU A 65 -0.56 -5.34 17.23
CA GLU A 65 -1.60 -5.81 18.16
C GLU A 65 -2.76 -6.52 17.44
N GLY A 66 -2.68 -6.74 16.12
CA GLY A 66 -3.71 -7.41 15.34
C GLY A 66 -4.93 -6.55 15.03
N ARG A 67 -4.90 -5.24 15.31
CA ARG A 67 -6.01 -4.35 14.98
C ARG A 67 -6.01 -4.05 13.49
N VAL A 68 -7.16 -4.26 12.85
CA VAL A 68 -7.37 -3.83 11.46
C VAL A 68 -7.66 -2.34 11.45
N VAL A 69 -6.79 -1.58 10.79
CA VAL A 69 -6.93 -0.14 10.64
C VAL A 69 -7.83 0.13 9.44
N LYS A 70 -8.89 0.93 9.65
CA LYS A 70 -9.88 1.25 8.60
C LYS A 70 -9.42 2.42 7.74
N ASP A 71 -8.85 3.45 8.37
CA ASP A 71 -8.30 4.61 7.69
C ASP A 71 -6.79 4.66 7.82
N PHE A 72 -6.08 4.68 6.69
CA PHE A 72 -4.61 4.77 6.68
C PHE A 72 -4.08 6.06 7.34
N LYS A 73 -4.94 7.07 7.55
CA LYS A 73 -4.62 8.29 8.30
C LYS A 73 -4.39 8.03 9.80
N GLU A 74 -4.91 6.93 10.33
CA GLU A 74 -4.68 6.53 11.72
C GLU A 74 -3.26 5.97 11.94
N LEU A 75 -2.52 5.69 10.86
CA LEU A 75 -1.13 5.21 10.89
C LEU A 75 -0.08 6.33 10.88
N THR A 76 -0.53 7.58 11.01
CA THR A 76 0.37 8.74 11.12
C THR A 76 0.67 8.98 12.60
N ASP A 77 1.94 8.80 13.00
CA ASP A 77 2.47 9.32 14.27
C ASP A 77 2.34 10.84 14.34
#